data_AF-A0A353TY21-F1
#
_entry.id   AF-A0A353TY21-F1
#
_cell.length_a   1.000
_cell.length_b   1.000
_cell.length_c   1.000
_cell.angle_alpha   90.00
_cell.angle_beta   90.00
_cell.angle_gamma   90.00
#
_symmetry.space_group_name_H-M   'P 1'
#
loop_
_entity.id
_entity.type
_entity.pdbx_description
1 polymer ?
#
loop_
_entity_poly.entity_id
_entity_poly.type
_entity_poly.pdbx_seq_one_letter_code
_entity_poly.pdbx_strand_id
1 'polypeptide(L)'
;VVKSFAKLPASNVADCMERSNAMNPRIQLMSNPDQEMCGPAFTVHTRAGDNLAIYAALKYCHPGDVVVINDEGDDTRAVIGEVMMTWLRDQRHVAGVVVDGPMRDIDSLQNWKLPIYATGTTPGGPYKEGPGEVNVPVACGN
;
A
#
# COMPACT_ATOMS: atom_id res chain seq x y z
N VAL A 1 -17.71 -10.91 -6.39
CA VAL A 1 -17.10 -10.10 -7.47
C VAL A 1 -15.59 -9.99 -7.30
N VAL A 2 -15.05 -9.30 -6.29
CA VAL A 2 -13.58 -9.11 -6.11
C VAL A 2 -12.75 -10.39 -6.28
N LYS A 3 -13.13 -11.50 -5.62
CA LYS A 3 -12.41 -12.79 -5.71
C LYS A 3 -12.24 -13.36 -7.13
N SER A 4 -13.08 -12.99 -8.10
CA SER A 4 -12.91 -13.48 -9.48
C SER A 4 -11.75 -12.78 -10.21
N PHE A 5 -11.39 -11.56 -9.78
CA PHE A 5 -10.25 -10.82 -10.36
C PHE A 5 -8.91 -11.42 -9.97
N ALA A 6 -8.81 -12.11 -8.82
CA ALA A 6 -7.57 -12.75 -8.36
C ALA A 6 -7.04 -13.87 -9.29
N LYS A 7 -7.82 -14.25 -10.33
CA LYS A 7 -7.44 -15.25 -11.34
C LYS A 7 -7.09 -14.63 -12.69
N LEU A 8 -7.15 -13.30 -12.81
CA LEU A 8 -6.98 -12.58 -14.06
C LEU A 8 -5.68 -11.76 -13.97
N PRO A 9 -4.79 -11.86 -14.96
CA PRO A 9 -3.61 -11.00 -15.01
C PRO A 9 -3.99 -9.52 -15.00
N ALA A 10 -3.29 -8.71 -14.22
CA ALA A 10 -3.54 -7.28 -14.12
C ALA A 10 -3.51 -6.57 -15.48
N SER A 11 -2.64 -7.01 -16.41
CA SER A 11 -2.57 -6.50 -17.78
C SER A 11 -3.89 -6.68 -18.55
N ASN A 12 -4.51 -7.87 -18.46
CA ASN A 12 -5.78 -8.14 -19.14
C ASN A 12 -6.91 -7.31 -18.55
N VAL A 13 -6.91 -7.11 -17.22
CA VAL A 13 -7.88 -6.22 -16.56
C VAL A 13 -7.71 -4.79 -17.05
N ALA A 14 -6.47 -4.29 -17.13
CA ALA A 14 -6.17 -2.94 -17.62
C ALA A 14 -6.58 -2.75 -19.09
N ASP A 15 -6.29 -3.72 -19.96
CA ASP A 15 -6.71 -3.71 -21.37
C ASP A 15 -8.23 -3.62 -21.54
N CYS A 16 -8.99 -4.36 -20.71
CA CYS A 16 -10.45 -4.31 -20.69
C CYS A 16 -11.00 -3.00 -20.10
N MET A 17 -10.20 -2.28 -19.32
CA MET A 17 -10.53 -0.97 -18.73
C MET A 17 -9.92 0.19 -19.52
N GLU A 18 -9.84 0.06 -20.84
CA GLU A 18 -9.37 1.10 -21.77
C GLU A 18 -7.93 1.60 -21.51
N ARG A 19 -7.10 0.80 -20.82
CA ARG A 19 -5.67 1.06 -20.57
C ARG A 19 -5.37 2.32 -19.75
N SER A 20 -6.34 2.87 -19.03
CA SER A 20 -6.20 4.13 -18.30
C SER A 20 -6.02 3.99 -16.78
N ASN A 21 -6.05 2.77 -16.24
CA ASN A 21 -6.23 2.53 -14.79
C ASN A 21 -5.04 1.79 -14.13
N ALA A 22 -3.86 1.83 -14.75
CA ALA A 22 -2.64 1.27 -14.18
C ALA A 22 -1.89 2.33 -13.35
N MET A 23 -1.32 1.92 -12.22
CA MET A 23 -0.43 2.79 -11.44
C MET A 23 0.89 3.04 -12.19
N ASN A 24 1.50 4.19 -11.92
CA ASN A 24 2.80 4.60 -12.43
C ASN A 24 3.87 3.52 -12.09
N PRO A 25 4.77 3.15 -13.04
CA PRO A 25 5.82 2.15 -12.82
C PRO A 25 6.81 2.43 -11.68
N ARG A 26 6.79 3.64 -11.09
CA ARG A 26 7.50 3.92 -9.84
C ARG A 26 7.03 3.03 -8.69
N ILE A 27 5.78 2.59 -8.71
CA ILE A 27 5.21 1.66 -7.73
C ILE A 27 5.69 0.24 -8.06
N GLN A 28 6.65 -0.25 -7.29
CA GLN A 28 7.33 -1.51 -7.52
C GLN A 28 7.02 -2.52 -6.43
N LEU A 29 7.02 -3.80 -6.78
CA LEU A 29 6.88 -4.89 -5.83
C LEU A 29 8.13 -4.94 -4.93
N MET A 30 7.91 -4.78 -3.63
CA MET A 30 8.96 -4.74 -2.61
C MET A 30 9.13 -6.06 -1.87
N SER A 31 8.17 -6.98 -1.99
CA SER A 31 8.08 -8.28 -1.30
C SER A 31 8.17 -9.46 -2.27
N ASN A 32 8.16 -10.69 -1.77
CA ASN A 32 8.20 -11.92 -2.58
C ASN A 32 6.94 -12.80 -2.39
N PRO A 33 5.76 -12.32 -2.84
CA PRO A 33 4.49 -13.00 -2.67
C PRO A 33 4.40 -14.28 -3.50
N ASP A 34 3.59 -15.23 -3.00
CA ASP A 34 3.25 -16.48 -3.70
C ASP A 34 1.94 -16.37 -4.51
N GLN A 35 1.20 -15.27 -4.35
CA GLN A 35 -0.07 -14.99 -5.02
C GLN A 35 -0.16 -13.53 -5.46
N GLU A 36 -0.99 -13.27 -6.48
CA GLU A 36 -1.29 -11.90 -6.90
C GLU A 36 -2.18 -11.17 -5.87
N MET A 37 -1.99 -9.86 -5.75
CA MET A 37 -2.76 -9.01 -4.85
C MET A 37 -4.13 -8.68 -5.43
N CYS A 38 -5.21 -8.96 -4.70
CA CYS A 38 -6.56 -8.58 -5.10
C CYS A 38 -7.46 -8.37 -3.87
N GLY A 39 -8.11 -7.21 -3.78
CA GLY A 39 -8.99 -6.86 -2.67
C GLY A 39 -9.67 -5.50 -2.88
N PRO A 40 -10.69 -5.16 -2.08
CA PRO A 40 -11.24 -3.80 -2.04
C PRO A 40 -10.18 -2.83 -1.52
N ALA A 41 -10.10 -1.63 -2.11
CA ALA A 41 -9.16 -0.60 -1.66
C ALA A 41 -9.63 0.03 -0.35
N PHE A 42 -8.76 -0.01 0.67
CA PHE A 42 -8.87 0.77 1.89
C PHE A 42 -7.86 1.92 1.81
N THR A 43 -8.35 3.13 1.56
CA THR A 43 -7.48 4.27 1.20
C THR A 43 -7.06 5.08 2.42
N VAL A 44 -5.86 5.63 2.37
CA VAL A 44 -5.33 6.56 3.36
C VAL A 44 -4.66 7.71 2.64
N HIS A 45 -5.07 8.94 2.96
CA HIS A 45 -4.37 10.16 2.58
C HIS A 45 -3.57 10.65 3.78
N THR A 46 -2.29 10.88 3.62
CA THR A 46 -1.46 11.44 4.68
C THR A 46 -0.71 12.66 4.16
N ARG A 47 -0.44 13.63 5.04
CA ARG A 47 0.52 14.69 4.72
C ARG A 47 1.88 14.04 4.42
N ALA A 48 2.57 14.54 3.39
CA ALA A 48 3.92 14.14 3.02
C ALA A 48 4.84 13.82 4.23
N GLY A 49 5.31 12.58 4.29
CA GLY A 49 6.25 12.07 5.28
C GLY A 49 5.67 11.90 6.69
N ASP A 50 4.34 11.92 6.86
CA ASP A 50 3.65 11.69 8.14
C ASP A 50 2.91 10.34 8.12
N ASN A 51 2.78 9.68 9.29
CA ASN A 51 2.07 8.41 9.37
C ASN A 51 0.95 8.34 10.41
N LEU A 52 0.51 9.48 10.97
CA LEU A 52 -0.55 9.51 11.97
C LEU A 52 -1.85 8.89 11.44
N ALA A 53 -2.26 9.26 10.22
CA ALA A 53 -3.46 8.72 9.58
C ALA A 53 -3.33 7.22 9.26
N ILE A 54 -2.14 6.77 8.82
CA ILE A 54 -1.86 5.35 8.57
C ILE A 54 -1.97 4.55 9.88
N TYR A 55 -1.46 5.10 10.98
CA TYR A 55 -1.58 4.47 12.30
C TYR A 55 -3.04 4.37 12.77
N ALA A 56 -3.86 5.39 12.49
CA ALA A 56 -5.30 5.35 12.77
C ALA A 56 -6.02 4.32 11.89
N ALA A 57 -5.67 4.24 10.61
CA ALA A 57 -6.23 3.29 9.64
C ALA A 57 -6.09 1.83 10.08
N LEU A 58 -5.00 1.46 10.77
CA LEU A 58 -4.79 0.11 11.31
C LEU A 58 -5.98 -0.43 12.11
N LYS A 59 -6.79 0.44 12.72
CA LYS A 59 -7.96 0.03 13.52
C LYS A 59 -9.18 -0.32 12.68
N TYR A 60 -9.26 0.16 11.45
CA TYR A 60 -10.46 0.14 10.62
C TYR A 60 -10.35 -0.77 9.40
N CYS A 61 -9.15 -1.26 9.06
CA CYS A 61 -8.98 -2.27 8.01
C CYS A 61 -9.73 -3.56 8.36
N HIS A 62 -10.27 -4.23 7.35
CA HIS A 62 -10.92 -5.52 7.44
C HIS A 62 -10.11 -6.60 6.71
N PRO A 63 -10.33 -7.89 7.04
CA PRO A 63 -9.72 -8.99 6.30
C PRO A 63 -9.99 -8.92 4.80
N GLY A 64 -8.92 -9.01 4.02
CA GLY A 64 -8.94 -8.96 2.55
C GLY A 64 -8.83 -7.56 1.95
N ASP A 65 -8.79 -6.49 2.74
CA ASP A 65 -8.57 -5.14 2.22
C ASP A 65 -7.18 -5.01 1.56
N VAL A 66 -7.07 -4.19 0.51
CA VAL A 66 -5.79 -3.69 0.00
C VAL A 66 -5.61 -2.28 0.53
N VAL A 67 -4.63 -2.08 1.40
CA VAL A 67 -4.38 -0.75 1.98
C VAL A 67 -3.61 0.09 0.95
N VAL A 68 -4.19 1.21 0.52
CA VAL A 68 -3.61 2.10 -0.50
C VAL A 68 -3.30 3.45 0.14
N ILE A 69 -2.02 3.79 0.25
CA ILE A 69 -1.53 4.97 0.96
C ILE A 69 -1.03 5.98 -0.06
N ASN A 70 -1.61 7.18 -0.04
CA ASN A 70 -1.08 8.35 -0.74
C ASN A 70 -0.30 9.22 0.25
N ASP A 71 1.00 9.40 0.00
CA ASP A 71 1.93 10.22 0.79
C ASP A 71 2.30 11.53 0.09
N GLU A 72 1.38 12.07 -0.74
CA GLU A 72 1.55 13.31 -1.52
C GLU A 72 2.79 13.31 -2.42
N GLY A 73 3.31 12.13 -2.75
CA GLY A 73 4.50 11.95 -3.59
C GLY A 73 5.83 12.23 -2.89
N ASP A 74 5.89 12.25 -1.55
CA ASP A 74 7.16 12.33 -0.83
C ASP A 74 8.05 11.12 -1.14
N ASP A 75 9.32 11.39 -1.37
CA ASP A 75 10.37 10.39 -1.61
C ASP A 75 11.48 10.43 -0.55
N THR A 76 11.28 11.20 0.52
CA THR A 76 12.30 11.49 1.52
C THR A 76 12.15 10.69 2.81
N ARG A 77 10.93 10.28 3.17
CA ARG A 77 10.61 9.61 4.44
C ARG A 77 9.76 8.36 4.29
N ALA A 78 10.16 7.31 5.00
CA ALA A 78 9.42 6.06 5.06
C ALA A 78 8.22 6.19 6.00
N VAL A 79 7.01 6.23 5.43
CA VAL A 79 5.76 6.35 6.21
C VAL A 79 5.31 5.05 6.87
N ILE A 80 5.84 3.91 6.43
CA ILE A 80 5.53 2.60 6.98
C ILE A 80 6.77 1.68 7.01
N GLY A 81 6.78 0.75 7.96
CA GLY A 81 7.83 -0.26 8.13
C GLY A 81 7.28 -1.54 8.77
N GLU A 82 8.18 -2.42 9.20
CA GLU A 82 7.87 -3.80 9.57
C GLU A 82 6.83 -3.92 10.68
N VAL A 83 6.90 -3.06 11.71
CA VAL A 83 5.97 -3.11 12.86
C VAL A 83 4.51 -2.94 12.43
N MET A 84 4.22 -1.94 11.61
CA MET A 84 2.85 -1.67 11.13
C MET A 84 2.43 -2.70 10.09
N MET A 85 3.34 -3.11 9.21
CA MET A 85 3.10 -4.19 8.24
C MET A 85 2.76 -5.52 8.93
N THR A 86 3.41 -5.82 10.05
CA THR A 86 3.15 -7.03 10.85
C THR A 86 1.73 -7.02 11.38
N TRP A 87 1.29 -5.88 11.91
CA TRP A 87 -0.08 -5.72 12.38
C TRP A 87 -1.11 -5.89 11.25
N LEU A 88 -0.87 -5.28 10.09
CA LEU A 88 -1.73 -5.42 8.91
C LEU A 88 -1.84 -6.88 8.45
N ARG A 89 -0.71 -7.60 8.42
CA ARG A 89 -0.65 -9.02 8.04
C ARG A 89 -1.35 -9.93 9.06
N ASP A 90 -0.95 -9.83 10.33
CA ASP A 90 -1.28 -10.83 11.34
C ASP A 90 -2.57 -10.54 12.10
N GLN A 91 -2.93 -9.26 12.27
CA GLN A 91 -4.09 -8.84 13.06
C GLN A 91 -5.24 -8.32 12.21
N ARG A 92 -4.98 -7.93 10.96
CA ARG A 92 -6.01 -7.46 10.03
C ARG A 92 -6.21 -8.37 8.84
N HIS A 93 -5.25 -9.24 8.53
CA HIS A 93 -5.32 -10.17 7.40
C HIS A 93 -5.65 -9.45 6.09
N VAL A 94 -5.00 -8.30 5.86
CA VAL A 94 -5.14 -7.55 4.60
C VAL A 94 -4.61 -8.38 3.43
N ALA A 95 -5.14 -8.16 2.24
CA ALA A 95 -4.70 -8.83 1.02
C ALA A 95 -3.37 -8.26 0.47
N GLY A 96 -3.00 -7.05 0.89
CA GLY A 96 -1.73 -6.42 0.52
C GLY A 96 -1.71 -4.93 0.84
N VAL A 97 -0.58 -4.29 0.52
CA VAL A 97 -0.35 -2.86 0.80
C VAL A 97 0.30 -2.20 -0.41
N VAL A 98 -0.18 -0.99 -0.75
CA VAL A 98 0.43 -0.08 -1.73
C VAL A 98 0.79 1.21 -1.00
N VAL A 99 2.03 1.67 -1.18
CA VAL A 99 2.56 2.90 -0.61
C VAL A 99 3.03 3.81 -1.74
N ASP A 100 2.36 4.92 -1.97
CA ASP A 100 2.83 5.95 -2.90
C ASP A 100 3.87 6.86 -2.23
N GLY A 101 4.96 6.24 -1.80
CA GLY A 101 6.06 6.80 -1.01
C GLY A 101 7.02 5.69 -0.61
N PRO A 102 8.20 6.01 -0.06
CA PRO A 102 9.17 5.00 0.32
C PRO A 102 8.75 4.31 1.61
N MET A 103 9.33 3.13 1.84
CA MET A 103 9.14 2.34 3.06
C MET A 103 10.49 1.98 3.71
N ARG A 104 10.46 1.41 4.91
CA ARG A 104 11.66 0.95 5.61
C ARG A 104 11.56 -0.51 6.01
N ASP A 105 12.65 -1.03 6.56
CA ASP A 105 12.78 -2.42 7.03
C ASP A 105 12.69 -3.46 5.88
N ILE A 106 13.16 -3.06 4.70
CA ILE A 106 13.11 -3.89 3.48
C ILE A 106 13.85 -5.22 3.62
N ASP A 107 14.91 -5.25 4.43
CA ASP A 107 15.70 -6.47 4.67
C ASP A 107 14.84 -7.64 5.15
N SER A 108 13.84 -7.35 6.00
CA SER A 108 12.82 -8.31 6.43
C SER A 108 11.69 -8.43 5.39
N LEU A 109 11.12 -7.30 5.00
CA LEU A 109 9.87 -7.24 4.21
C LEU A 109 10.00 -7.84 2.81
N GLN A 110 11.19 -7.82 2.21
CA GLN A 110 11.43 -8.40 0.88
C GLN A 110 11.12 -9.89 0.80
N ASN A 111 11.21 -10.61 1.91
CA ASN A 111 10.99 -12.06 1.96
C ASN A 111 9.54 -12.41 2.31
N TRP A 112 8.69 -11.42 2.58
CA TRP A 112 7.31 -11.66 2.98
C TRP A 112 6.46 -12.15 1.83
N LYS A 113 5.44 -12.96 2.19
CA LYS A 113 4.44 -13.47 1.24
C LYS A 113 3.24 -12.53 1.03
N LEU A 114 3.09 -11.54 1.90
CA LEU A 114 2.13 -10.47 1.70
C LEU A 114 2.62 -9.56 0.55
N PRO A 115 1.82 -9.31 -0.50
CA PRO A 115 2.18 -8.34 -1.53
C PRO A 115 2.30 -6.93 -0.97
N ILE A 116 3.46 -6.32 -1.15
CA ILE A 116 3.78 -4.95 -0.75
C ILE A 116 4.35 -4.22 -1.96
N TYR A 117 3.71 -3.12 -2.34
CA TYR A 117 4.18 -2.24 -3.41
C TYR A 117 4.54 -0.86 -2.84
N ALA A 118 5.66 -0.28 -3.27
CA ALA A 118 6.08 1.05 -2.83
C ALA A 118 6.92 1.76 -3.91
N THR A 119 7.27 3.03 -3.70
CA THR A 119 8.18 3.76 -4.63
C THR A 119 9.66 3.45 -4.42
N GLY A 120 10.02 2.84 -3.29
CA GLY A 120 11.39 2.53 -2.93
C GLY A 120 11.58 2.43 -1.42
N THR A 121 12.80 2.67 -0.96
CA THR A 121 13.15 2.56 0.47
C THR A 121 14.00 3.72 0.97
N THR A 122 13.84 4.06 2.24
CA THR A 122 14.69 5.05 2.93
C THR A 122 14.75 4.73 4.43
N PRO A 123 15.90 4.94 5.11
CA PRO A 123 15.97 4.82 6.57
C PRO A 123 15.31 5.99 7.29
N GLY A 124 15.03 7.11 6.60
CA GLY A 124 14.39 8.29 7.19
C GLY A 124 12.98 7.95 7.70
N GLY A 125 12.73 8.10 9.00
CA GLY A 125 11.42 7.81 9.59
C GLY A 125 10.38 8.92 9.34
N PRO A 126 9.09 8.68 9.61
CA PRO A 126 8.04 9.65 9.39
C PRO A 126 7.83 10.58 10.60
N TYR A 127 7.08 11.65 10.38
CA TYR A 127 6.42 12.43 11.42
C TYR A 127 5.13 11.76 11.89
N LYS A 128 4.50 12.32 12.94
CA LYS A 128 3.27 11.79 13.53
C LYS A 128 2.35 12.90 14.05
N GLU A 129 2.25 13.96 13.30
CA GLU A 129 1.56 15.21 13.62
C GLU A 129 0.26 15.37 12.82
N GLY A 130 0.11 14.63 11.72
CA GLY A 130 -0.98 14.83 10.76
C GLY A 130 -0.82 16.15 9.99
N PRO A 131 -1.88 16.62 9.30
CA PRO A 131 -3.19 15.98 9.16
C PRO A 131 -3.16 14.73 8.26
N GLY A 132 -4.29 14.03 8.19
CA GLY A 132 -4.52 12.98 7.22
C GLY A 132 -5.94 12.42 7.34
N GLU A 133 -6.36 11.66 6.34
CA GLU A 133 -7.73 11.20 6.17
C GLU A 133 -7.75 9.70 5.84
N VAL A 134 -8.79 9.02 6.29
CA VAL A 134 -8.95 7.57 6.16
C VAL A 134 -10.23 7.28 5.39
N ASN A 135 -10.14 6.38 4.41
CA ASN A 135 -11.24 5.93 3.56
C ASN A 135 -11.89 7.06 2.74
N VAL A 136 -11.06 7.98 2.23
CA VAL A 136 -11.43 9.05 1.29
C VAL A 136 -10.87 8.75 -0.11
N PRO A 137 -11.40 9.35 -1.19
CA PRO A 137 -10.77 9.25 -2.50
C PRO A 137 -9.32 9.74 -2.47
N VAL A 138 -8.41 8.96 -3.04
CA VAL A 138 -7.00 9.32 -3.17
C VAL A 138 -6.52 9.12 -4.60
N ALA A 139 -5.49 9.86 -4.98
CA ALA A 139 -4.74 9.61 -6.20
C ALA A 139 -3.41 8.95 -5.81
N CYS A 140 -3.08 7.80 -6.41
CA CYS A 140 -1.97 6.95 -5.99
C CYS A 140 -1.29 6.37 -7.22
N GLY A 141 0.03 6.57 -7.32
CA GLY A 141 0.80 6.16 -8.49
C GLY A 141 0.43 6.96 -9.73
N ASN A 142 0.34 8.29 -9.62
CA ASN A 142 0.15 9.18 -10.76
C ASN A 142 1.46 9.46 -11.52
#